data_AF-C2CKR7-F1
#
_entry.id   AF-C2CKR7-F1
#
_cell.length_a   1.000
_cell.length_b   1.000
_cell.length_c   1.000
_cell.angle_alpha   90.00
_cell.angle_beta   90.00
_cell.angle_gamma   90.00
#
_symmetry.space_group_name_H-M   'P 1'
#
loop_
_entity.id
_entity.type
_entity.pdbx_description
1 polymer ?
#
loop_
_entity_poly.entity_id
_entity_poly.type
_entity_poly.pdbx_seq_one_letter_code
_entity_poly.pdbx_strand_id
1 'polypeptide(L)'
;MEIAGNDELVKDVEVERKGLGTPATRAGIIENLIYKGYIKREKKNLISTRKGLNLVTIVIDEFKSPKTTAKWEMRLSDIAKGKEDKENFLKEIEEEIKNTIGKYYK
;
A
#
# COMPACT_ATOMS: atom_id res chain seq x y z
N MET A 1 -4.20 7.37 7.82
CA MET A 1 -3.51 7.28 6.51
C MET A 1 -2.24 8.11 6.49
N GLU A 2 -2.28 9.36 6.98
CA GLU A 2 -1.15 10.31 6.98
C GLU A 2 0.16 9.86 7.62
N ILE A 3 0.08 9.00 8.63
CA ILE A 3 1.26 8.54 9.40
C ILE A 3 1.65 7.09 9.10
N ALA A 4 0.88 6.39 8.28
CA ALA A 4 1.04 4.95 8.09
C ALA A 4 2.31 4.63 7.29
N GLY A 5 3.22 3.83 7.86
CA GLY A 5 4.49 3.45 7.23
C GLY A 5 5.58 4.53 7.31
N ASN A 6 5.33 5.67 7.98
CA ASN A 6 6.33 6.72 8.13
C ASN A 6 7.53 6.29 8.99
N ASP A 7 7.36 5.29 9.84
CA ASP A 7 8.40 4.66 10.65
C ASP A 7 9.45 3.90 9.81
N GLU A 8 9.09 3.50 8.58
CA GLU A 8 9.98 2.83 7.64
C GLU A 8 10.78 3.80 6.77
N LEU A 9 10.41 5.08 6.77
CA LEU A 9 11.13 6.09 6.00
C LEU A 9 12.49 6.35 6.67
N VAL A 10 13.56 6.23 5.89
CA VAL A 10 14.90 6.59 6.38
C VAL A 10 14.92 8.08 6.71
N LYS A 11 15.49 8.41 7.88
CA LYS A 11 15.66 9.80 8.32
C LYS A 11 16.37 10.59 7.22
N ASP A 12 15.86 11.77 6.93
CA ASP A 12 16.39 12.71 5.92
C ASP A 12 16.25 12.27 4.45
N VAL A 13 15.51 11.18 4.16
CA VAL A 13 15.08 10.89 2.79
C VAL A 13 13.89 11.76 2.42
N GLU A 14 14.10 12.63 1.44
CA GLU A 14 13.03 13.39 0.82
C GLU A 14 12.23 12.48 -0.12
N VAL A 15 11.05 12.06 0.36
CA VAL A 15 10.03 11.36 -0.42
C VAL A 15 8.92 12.35 -0.79
N GLU A 16 8.37 12.21 -1.99
CA GLU A 16 7.29 13.06 -2.48
C GLU A 16 6.01 12.88 -1.64
N ARG A 17 5.84 11.70 -1.02
CA ARG A 17 4.62 11.32 -0.29
C ARG A 17 4.95 10.70 1.06
N LYS A 18 4.30 11.22 2.10
CA LYS A 18 4.32 10.66 3.47
C LYS A 18 2.96 10.06 3.80
N GLY A 19 2.98 8.92 4.47
CA GLY A 19 1.80 8.10 4.73
C GLY A 19 1.26 7.41 3.47
N LEU A 20 0.06 6.86 3.57
CA LEU A 20 -0.63 6.25 2.43
C LEU A 20 -1.40 7.30 1.62
N GLY A 21 -1.05 7.39 0.33
CA GLY A 21 -1.70 8.26 -0.64
C GLY A 21 -1.48 9.76 -0.39
N THR A 22 -2.06 10.59 -1.24
CA THR A 22 -2.00 12.07 -1.14
C THR A 22 -3.28 12.60 -0.50
N PRO A 23 -3.28 13.84 0.07
CA PRO A 23 -4.51 14.45 0.58
C PRO A 23 -5.67 14.44 -0.43
N ALA A 24 -5.36 14.60 -1.73
CA ALA A 24 -6.33 14.59 -2.81
C ALA A 24 -6.98 13.21 -3.07
N THR A 25 -6.29 12.10 -2.78
CA THR A 25 -6.80 10.74 -3.10
C THR A 25 -7.38 10.00 -1.91
N ARG A 26 -7.03 10.36 -0.67
CA ARG A 26 -7.44 9.63 0.55
C ARG A 26 -8.95 9.53 0.71
N ALA A 27 -9.67 10.64 0.55
CA ALA A 27 -11.13 10.64 0.64
C ALA A 27 -11.75 9.69 -0.40
N GLY A 28 -11.27 9.76 -1.65
CA GLY A 28 -11.71 8.88 -2.73
C GLY A 28 -11.45 7.40 -2.46
N ILE A 29 -10.30 7.05 -1.86
CA ILE A 29 -10.01 5.66 -1.45
C ILE A 29 -11.00 5.18 -0.38
N ILE A 30 -11.30 6.01 0.63
CA ILE A 30 -12.26 5.66 1.68
C ILE A 30 -13.65 5.43 1.08
N GLU A 31 -14.14 6.32 0.19
CA GLU A 31 -15.40 6.12 -0.49
C GLU A 31 -15.42 4.85 -1.34
N ASN A 32 -14.32 4.53 -2.02
CA ASN A 32 -14.19 3.32 -2.82
C ASN A 32 -14.30 2.04 -1.95
N LEU A 33 -13.67 2.03 -0.77
CA LEU A 33 -13.76 0.92 0.18
C LEU A 33 -15.19 0.75 0.73
N ILE A 34 -15.92 1.84 0.94
CA ILE A 34 -17.35 1.82 1.33
C ILE A 34 -18.18 1.26 0.16
N TYR A 35 -18.01 1.79 -1.04
CA TYR A 35 -18.73 1.39 -2.24
C TYR A 35 -18.54 -0.10 -2.56
N LYS A 36 -17.31 -0.63 -2.41
CA LYS A 36 -17.00 -2.06 -2.58
C LYS A 36 -17.50 -2.94 -1.43
N GLY A 37 -18.01 -2.35 -0.35
CA GLY A 37 -18.55 -3.04 0.81
C GLY A 37 -17.48 -3.65 1.74
N TYR A 38 -16.24 -3.16 1.71
CA TYR A 38 -15.18 -3.62 2.61
C TYR A 38 -15.24 -2.94 3.98
N ILE A 39 -15.69 -1.69 4.02
CA ILE A 39 -15.94 -0.94 5.24
C ILE A 39 -17.34 -0.32 5.18
N LYS A 40 -17.90 0.05 6.33
CA LYS A 40 -19.18 0.75 6.45
C LYS A 40 -19.07 1.93 7.41
N ARG A 41 -19.92 2.94 7.22
CA ARG A 41 -20.10 4.03 8.18
C ARG A 41 -21.09 3.60 9.26
N GLU A 42 -20.69 3.75 10.51
CA GLU A 42 -21.55 3.53 11.66
C GLU A 42 -21.43 4.73 12.60
N LYS A 43 -22.44 5.61 12.56
CA LYS A 43 -22.39 6.95 13.16
C LYS A 43 -21.16 7.71 12.66
N LYS A 44 -20.21 8.05 13.55
CA LYS A 44 -18.97 8.76 13.23
C LYS A 44 -17.77 7.82 13.01
N ASN A 45 -17.99 6.50 13.03
CA ASN A 45 -16.94 5.50 12.92
C ASN A 45 -16.95 4.82 11.54
N LEU A 46 -15.77 4.38 11.10
CA LEU A 46 -15.59 3.45 9.99
C LEU A 46 -15.32 2.07 10.56
N ILE A 47 -16.15 1.09 10.20
CA ILE A 47 -16.07 -0.27 10.72
C ILE A 47 -15.85 -1.23 9.54
N SER A 48 -14.91 -2.17 9.70
CA SER A 48 -14.69 -3.23 8.70
C SER A 48 -15.91 -4.15 8.62
N THR A 49 -16.31 -4.52 7.41
CA THR A 49 -17.36 -5.53 7.23
C THR A 49 -16.76 -6.93 7.31
N ARG A 50 -17.61 -7.96 7.41
CA ARG A 50 -17.14 -9.36 7.29
C ARG A 50 -16.39 -9.60 5.97
N LYS A 51 -16.82 -8.96 4.88
CA LYS A 51 -16.14 -9.03 3.58
C LYS A 51 -14.74 -8.40 3.64
N GLY A 52 -14.61 -7.23 4.27
CA GLY A 52 -13.32 -6.56 4.46
C GLY A 52 -12.36 -7.37 5.33
N LEU A 53 -12.85 -7.91 6.46
CA LEU A 53 -12.06 -8.78 7.33
C LEU A 53 -11.56 -10.03 6.58
N ASN A 54 -12.45 -10.73 5.87
CA ASN A 54 -12.07 -11.92 5.11
C ASN A 54 -10.98 -11.61 4.07
N LEU A 55 -11.10 -10.48 3.35
CA LEU A 55 -10.08 -10.06 2.39
C LEU A 55 -8.72 -9.87 3.06
N VAL A 56 -8.68 -9.11 4.16
CA VAL A 56 -7.44 -8.84 4.91
C VAL A 56 -6.81 -10.12 5.46
N THR A 57 -7.61 -11.12 5.82
CA THR A 57 -7.10 -12.43 6.28
C THR A 57 -6.47 -13.25 5.15
N ILE A 58 -6.96 -13.13 3.91
CA ILE A 58 -6.48 -13.94 2.78
C ILE A 58 -5.26 -13.30 2.12
N VAL A 59 -5.18 -11.97 2.08
CA VAL A 59 -4.05 -11.23 1.51
C VAL A 59 -2.79 -11.43 2.37
N ILE A 60 -1.66 -11.67 1.71
CA ILE A 60 -0.36 -11.81 2.39
C ILE A 60 0.03 -10.56 3.18
N ASP A 61 0.79 -10.75 4.26
CA ASP A 61 1.18 -9.67 5.19
C ASP A 61 1.90 -8.51 4.52
N GLU A 62 2.79 -8.79 3.55
CA GLU A 62 3.50 -7.76 2.79
C GLU A 62 2.52 -6.81 2.08
N PHE A 63 1.58 -7.33 1.28
CA PHE A 63 0.68 -6.49 0.47
C PHE A 63 -0.42 -5.75 1.23
N LYS A 64 -0.71 -6.14 2.47
CA LYS A 64 -1.62 -5.38 3.35
C LYS A 64 -0.88 -4.47 4.34
N SER A 65 0.44 -4.45 4.30
CA SER A 65 1.27 -3.61 5.15
C SER A 65 1.49 -2.22 4.55
N PRO A 66 1.32 -1.14 5.34
CA PRO A 66 1.70 0.20 4.88
C PRO A 66 3.21 0.34 4.63
N LYS A 67 4.01 -0.55 5.23
CA LYS A 67 5.48 -0.57 5.09
C LYS A 67 5.91 -0.79 3.65
N THR A 68 5.23 -1.69 2.95
CA THR A 68 5.52 -2.00 1.54
C THR A 68 5.28 -0.78 0.65
N THR A 69 4.21 -0.02 0.89
CA THR A 69 3.99 1.26 0.19
C THR A 69 5.08 2.28 0.49
N ALA A 70 5.51 2.41 1.75
CA ALA A 70 6.59 3.33 2.11
C ALA A 70 7.92 2.98 1.41
N LYS A 71 8.27 1.68 1.37
CA LYS A 71 9.45 1.18 0.63
C LYS A 71 9.38 1.53 -0.86
N TRP A 72 8.22 1.35 -1.49
CA TRP A 72 8.04 1.70 -2.90
C TRP A 72 8.15 3.20 -3.15
N GLU A 73 7.59 4.05 -2.29
CA GLU A 73 7.72 5.51 -2.42
C GLU A 73 9.19 5.97 -2.27
N MET A 74 10.00 5.31 -1.44
CA MET A 74 11.45 5.56 -1.38
C MET A 74 12.15 5.19 -2.68
N ARG A 75 11.89 3.98 -3.22
CA ARG A 75 12.46 3.53 -4.49
C ARG A 75 12.04 4.43 -5.66
N LEU A 76 10.78 4.87 -5.69
CA LEU A 76 10.29 5.84 -6.66
C LEU A 76 11.03 7.18 -6.56
N SER A 77 11.38 7.64 -5.36
CA SER A 77 12.22 8.83 -5.15
C SER A 77 13.65 8.63 -5.69
N ASP A 78 14.23 7.45 -5.48
CA ASP A 78 15.57 7.12 -6.01
C ASP A 78 15.57 7.01 -7.55
N ILE A 79 14.52 6.45 -8.14
CA ILE A 79 14.30 6.45 -9.60
C ILE A 79 14.20 7.89 -10.13
N ALA A 80 13.41 8.75 -9.48
CA ALA A 80 13.28 10.15 -9.87
C ALA A 80 14.62 10.92 -9.80
N LYS A 81 15.51 10.52 -8.88
CA LYS A 81 16.87 11.05 -8.72
C LYS A 81 17.91 10.37 -9.63
N GLY A 82 17.50 9.39 -10.44
CA GLY A 82 18.38 8.62 -11.33
C GLY A 82 19.32 7.65 -10.60
N LYS A 83 19.04 7.31 -9.34
CA LYS A 83 19.85 6.39 -8.51
C LYS A 83 19.47 4.92 -8.66
N GLU A 84 18.24 4.67 -9.11
CA GLU A 84 17.71 3.33 -9.32
C GLU A 84 17.10 3.24 -10.73
N ASP A 85 17.29 2.08 -11.36
CA ASP A 85 16.73 1.81 -12.68
C ASP A 85 15.26 1.37 -12.57
N LYS A 86 14.40 2.01 -13.38
CA LYS A 86 12.95 1.75 -13.39
C LYS A 86 12.63 0.32 -13.86
N GLU A 87 13.36 -0.22 -14.83
CA GLU A 87 13.07 -1.55 -15.35
C GLU A 87 13.36 -2.63 -14.32
N ASN A 88 14.46 -2.49 -13.59
CA ASN A 88 14.80 -3.38 -12.48
C ASN A 88 13.76 -3.33 -11.36
N PHE A 89 13.30 -2.13 -10.96
CA PHE A 89 12.22 -1.97 -9.98
C PHE A 89 10.95 -2.73 -10.40
N LEU A 90 10.53 -2.59 -11.66
CA LEU A 90 9.34 -3.27 -12.17
C LEU A 90 9.52 -4.79 -12.24
N LYS A 91 10.70 -5.28 -12.65
CA LYS A 91 11.00 -6.73 -12.68
C LYS A 91 10.90 -7.35 -11.30
N GLU A 92 11.43 -6.68 -10.27
CA GLU A 92 11.34 -7.17 -8.89
C GLU A 92 9.89 -7.25 -8.39
N ILE A 93 9.05 -6.25 -8.70
CA ILE A 93 7.62 -6.30 -8.36
C ILE A 93 6.93 -7.47 -9.08
N GLU A 94 7.24 -7.68 -10.36
CA GLU A 94 6.65 -8.78 -11.13
C GLU A 94 7.05 -10.14 -10.56
N GLU A 95 8.31 -10.33 -10.19
CA GLU A 95 8.80 -11.53 -9.53
C GLU A 95 8.15 -11.74 -8.17
N GLU A 96 8.00 -10.70 -7.35
CA GLU A 96 7.31 -10.77 -6.06
C GLU A 96 5.85 -11.21 -6.22
N ILE A 97 5.14 -10.67 -7.22
CA ILE A 97 3.76 -11.06 -7.55
C ILE A 97 3.71 -12.52 -8.00
N LYS A 98 4.59 -12.94 -8.93
CA LYS A 98 4.65 -14.34 -9.40
C LYS A 98 4.92 -15.30 -8.26
N ASN A 99 5.88 -14.99 -7.40
CA ASN A 99 6.22 -15.79 -6.22
C ASN A 99 5.06 -15.87 -5.23
N THR A 100 4.36 -14.75 -5.01
CA THR A 100 3.18 -14.70 -4.15
C THR A 100 2.07 -15.59 -4.69
N ILE A 101 1.74 -15.45 -5.97
CA ILE A 101 0.73 -16.25 -6.65
C ILE A 101 1.09 -17.74 -6.59
N GLY A 102 2.34 -18.10 -6.85
CA GLY A 102 2.82 -19.48 -6.80
C GLY A 102 2.68 -20.16 -5.43
N LYS A 103 2.57 -19.40 -4.33
CA LYS A 103 2.28 -19.96 -3.00
C LYS A 103 0.84 -20.47 -2.86
N TYR A 104 -0.11 -19.94 -3.62
CA TYR A 104 -1.54 -20.30 -3.55
C TYR A 104 -1.97 -21.36 -4.57
N TYR A 105 -1.16 -21.65 -5.59
CA TYR A 105 -1.42 -22.68 -6.60
C TYR A 105 -0.70 -24.02 -6.30
N LYS A 106 -0.35 -24.27 -5.03
CA LYS A 106 0.21 -25.55 -4.57
C LYS A 106 -0.88 -26.51 -4.11
#